data_AF-A0A9D8ELL4-F1
#
_entry.id   AF-A0A9D8ELL4-F1
#
_cell.length_a   1.000
_cell.length_b   1.000
_cell.length_c   1.000
_cell.angle_alpha   90.00
_cell.angle_beta   90.00
_cell.angle_gamma   90.00
#
_symmetry.space_group_name_H-M   'P 1'
#
loop_
_entity.id
_entity.type
_entity.pdbx_description
1 polymer ?
#
loop_
_entity_poly.entity_id
_entity_poly.type
_entity_poly.pdbx_seq_one_letter_code
_entity_poly.pdbx_strand_id
1 'polypeptide(L)'
;MNEQNLKELIEAGKIKGSERIQINNLLAAISMAILVLIIGLEKIQFSPWAITQLSFSIPLLVTSSLAYSKSAYRENSEYFMWDRLGWFAHTLGYSMILNSIFLILYFNFDHFVALMFLSITIVLHILYSVIDYLLKKSRLLEKSTKLFFYVLIFFLGSILPVLL
;
A
#
# COMPACT_ATOMS: atom_id res chain seq x y z
N MET A 1 2.60 1.71 31.13
CA MET A 1 1.29 1.61 30.46
C MET A 1 0.47 0.61 31.25
N ASN A 2 -0.71 1.00 31.75
CA ASN A 2 -1.49 0.10 32.61
C ASN A 2 -2.19 -1.00 31.78
N GLU A 3 -2.47 -2.16 32.37
CA GLU A 3 -2.98 -3.36 31.68
C GLU A 3 -4.33 -3.10 31.00
N GLN A 4 -5.16 -2.24 31.59
CA GLN A 4 -6.45 -1.81 31.02
C GLN A 4 -6.27 -1.00 29.72
N ASN A 5 -5.32 -0.06 29.69
CA ASN A 5 -5.00 0.71 28.48
C ASN A 5 -4.47 -0.20 27.36
N LEU A 6 -3.77 -1.29 27.71
CA LEU A 6 -3.29 -2.26 26.74
C LEU A 6 -4.43 -3.06 26.11
N LYS A 7 -5.41 -3.49 26.91
CA LYS A 7 -6.61 -4.21 26.41
C LYS A 7 -7.45 -3.35 25.47
N GLU A 8 -7.71 -2.10 25.83
CA GLU A 8 -8.44 -1.14 24.98
C GLU A 8 -7.71 -0.89 23.64
N LEU A 9 -6.37 -0.77 23.67
CA LEU A 9 -5.57 -0.60 22.45
C LEU A 9 -5.66 -1.83 21.53
N ILE A 10 -5.66 -3.03 22.10
CA ILE A 10 -5.77 -4.28 21.34
C ILE A 10 -7.16 -4.39 20.72
N GLU A 11 -8.22 -4.10 21.47
CA GLU A 11 -9.59 -4.17 20.99
C GLU A 11 -9.86 -3.16 19.85
N ALA A 12 -9.41 -1.92 20.02
CA ALA A 12 -9.41 -0.93 18.94
C ALA A 12 -8.57 -1.37 17.73
N GLY A 13 -7.48 -2.10 17.97
CA GLY A 13 -6.65 -2.71 16.95
C GLY A 13 -7.37 -3.82 16.16
N LYS A 14 -8.19 -4.64 16.82
CA LYS A 14 -8.95 -5.72 16.18
C LYS A 14 -10.00 -5.19 15.19
N ILE A 15 -10.74 -4.15 15.58
CA ILE A 15 -11.73 -3.50 14.71
C ILE A 15 -11.05 -2.96 13.45
N LYS A 16 -9.96 -2.19 13.62
CA LYS A 16 -9.15 -1.67 12.51
C LYS A 16 -8.56 -2.77 11.63
N GLY A 17 -8.15 -3.88 12.23
CA GLY A 17 -7.65 -5.05 11.51
C GLY A 17 -8.71 -5.65 10.58
N SER A 18 -9.96 -5.76 11.04
CA SER A 18 -11.07 -6.27 10.23
C SER A 18 -11.35 -5.39 9.01
N GLU A 19 -11.43 -4.07 9.20
CA GLU A 19 -11.63 -3.12 8.09
C GLU A 19 -10.50 -3.18 7.07
N ARG A 20 -9.25 -3.29 7.53
CA ARG A 20 -8.08 -3.42 6.66
C ARG A 20 -8.10 -4.71 5.83
N ILE A 21 -8.58 -5.82 6.40
CA ILE A 21 -8.75 -7.08 5.65
C ILE A 21 -9.75 -6.89 4.51
N GLN A 22 -10.88 -6.22 4.77
CA GLN A 22 -11.90 -5.98 3.73
C GLN A 22 -11.33 -5.11 2.60
N ILE A 23 -10.64 -4.02 2.95
CA ILE A 23 -9.98 -3.14 1.97
C ILE A 23 -8.93 -3.90 1.15
N ASN A 24 -8.08 -4.69 1.80
CA ASN A 24 -7.07 -5.49 1.12
C ASN A 24 -7.67 -6.50 0.14
N ASN A 25 -8.73 -7.19 0.55
CA ASN A 25 -9.40 -8.17 -0.29
C ASN A 25 -10.05 -7.50 -1.51
N LEU A 26 -10.67 -6.33 -1.32
CA LEU A 26 -11.21 -5.53 -2.42
C LEU A 26 -10.11 -5.08 -3.37
N LEU A 27 -9.00 -4.55 -2.86
CA LEU A 27 -7.85 -4.13 -3.67
C LEU A 27 -7.23 -5.30 -4.43
N ALA A 28 -7.13 -6.48 -3.81
CA ALA A 28 -6.62 -7.68 -4.47
C ALA A 28 -7.57 -8.12 -5.61
N ALA A 29 -8.88 -8.08 -5.39
CA ALA A 29 -9.87 -8.38 -6.42
C ALA A 29 -9.80 -7.39 -7.60
N ILE A 30 -9.68 -6.08 -7.31
CA ILE A 30 -9.49 -5.05 -8.33
C ILE A 30 -8.21 -5.30 -9.11
N SER A 31 -7.10 -5.60 -8.43
CA SER A 31 -5.80 -5.87 -9.06
C SER A 31 -5.88 -7.10 -9.97
N MET A 32 -6.57 -8.16 -9.52
CA MET A 32 -6.80 -9.36 -10.32
C MET A 32 -7.66 -9.05 -11.55
N ALA A 33 -8.73 -8.27 -11.41
CA ALA A 33 -9.59 -7.88 -12.52
C ALA A 33 -8.82 -7.05 -13.57
N ILE A 34 -8.01 -6.08 -13.13
CA ILE A 34 -7.14 -5.29 -14.01
C ILE A 34 -6.13 -6.19 -14.73
N LEU A 35 -5.50 -7.12 -14.00
CA LEU A 35 -4.52 -8.04 -14.59
C LEU A 35 -5.15 -8.95 -15.65
N VAL A 36 -6.32 -9.51 -15.38
CA VAL A 36 -7.06 -10.33 -16.36
C VAL A 36 -7.43 -9.53 -17.60
N LEU A 37 -7.89 -8.28 -17.42
CA LEU A 37 -8.20 -7.39 -18.52
C LEU A 37 -6.96 -7.10 -19.38
N ILE A 38 -5.83 -6.77 -18.74
CA ILE A 38 -4.55 -6.51 -19.41
C ILE A 38 -4.10 -7.72 -20.23
N ILE A 39 -4.14 -8.92 -19.66
CA ILE A 39 -3.76 -10.15 -20.35
C ILE A 39 -4.71 -10.45 -21.52
N GLY A 40 -6.00 -10.16 -21.37
CA GLY A 40 -7.00 -10.35 -22.43
C GLY A 40 -6.91 -9.34 -23.58
N LEU A 41 -6.23 -8.20 -23.39
CA LEU A 41 -6.05 -7.17 -24.40
C LEU A 41 -4.79 -7.44 -25.24
N GLU A 42 -4.83 -8.51 -26.04
CA GLU A 42 -3.69 -9.00 -26.87
C GLU A 42 -3.05 -7.93 -27.78
N LYS A 43 -3.79 -6.87 -28.14
CA LYS A 43 -3.33 -5.82 -29.06
C LYS A 43 -2.53 -4.70 -28.37
N ILE A 44 -2.55 -4.61 -27.04
CA ILE A 44 -1.87 -3.55 -26.30
C ILE A 44 -0.65 -4.14 -25.60
N GLN A 45 0.53 -3.64 -25.93
CA GLN A 45 1.77 -4.04 -25.27
C GLN A 45 1.97 -3.24 -23.99
N PHE A 46 1.45 -3.77 -22.88
CA PHE A 46 1.66 -3.17 -21.58
C PHE A 46 3.10 -3.33 -21.10
N SER A 47 3.61 -2.34 -20.37
CA SER A 47 4.95 -2.38 -19.78
C SER A 47 5.09 -3.60 -18.86
N PRO A 48 6.15 -4.43 -19.02
CA PRO A 48 6.41 -5.56 -18.13
C PRO A 48 6.47 -5.15 -16.66
N TRP A 49 6.98 -3.96 -16.37
CA TRP A 49 7.03 -3.39 -15.02
C TRP A 49 5.65 -3.20 -14.40
N ALA A 50 4.66 -2.77 -15.18
CA ALA A 50 3.28 -2.61 -14.71
C ALA A 50 2.64 -3.96 -14.39
N ILE A 51 2.84 -4.94 -15.27
CA ILE A 51 2.31 -6.31 -15.10
C ILE A 51 2.94 -6.97 -13.87
N THR A 52 4.25 -6.85 -13.67
CA THR A 52 4.95 -7.41 -12.51
C THR A 52 4.45 -6.78 -11.21
N GLN A 53 4.28 -5.45 -11.18
CA GLN A 53 3.79 -4.76 -9.98
C GLN A 53 2.35 -5.15 -9.64
N LEU A 54 1.45 -5.25 -10.62
CA LEU A 54 0.10 -5.77 -10.40
C LEU A 54 0.12 -7.21 -9.88
N SER A 55 0.91 -8.07 -10.51
CA SER A 55 1.02 -9.49 -10.14
C SER A 55 1.54 -9.66 -8.71
N PHE A 56 2.49 -8.84 -8.27
CA PHE A 56 3.03 -8.88 -6.90
C PHE A 56 2.13 -8.19 -5.87
N SER A 57 1.32 -7.22 -6.28
CA SER A 57 0.39 -6.55 -5.36
C SER A 57 -0.63 -7.52 -4.74
N ILE A 58 -1.08 -8.52 -5.50
CA ILE A 58 -2.07 -9.52 -5.06
C ILE A 58 -1.56 -10.35 -3.87
N PRO A 59 -0.43 -11.10 -3.97
CA PRO A 59 0.08 -11.88 -2.85
C PRO A 59 0.49 -11.00 -1.66
N LEU A 60 0.92 -9.75 -1.88
CA LEU A 60 1.22 -8.81 -0.80
C LEU A 60 -0.04 -8.41 -0.02
N LEU A 61 -1.12 -8.08 -0.71
CA LEU A 61 -2.40 -7.74 -0.08
C LEU A 61 -3.04 -8.93 0.64
N VAL A 62 -2.98 -10.13 0.04
CA VAL A 62 -3.42 -11.37 0.70
C VAL A 62 -2.60 -11.63 1.96
N THR A 63 -1.28 -11.52 1.87
CA THR A 63 -0.38 -11.66 3.04
C THR A 63 -0.70 -10.64 4.12
N SER A 64 -1.00 -9.40 3.74
CA SER A 64 -1.42 -8.36 4.67
C SER A 64 -2.73 -8.73 5.38
N SER A 65 -3.74 -9.21 4.66
CA SER A 65 -4.98 -9.71 5.25
C SER A 65 -4.74 -10.84 6.25
N LEU A 66 -3.90 -11.81 5.90
CA LEU A 66 -3.55 -12.92 6.79
C LEU A 66 -2.81 -12.45 8.04
N ALA A 67 -1.91 -11.48 7.91
CA ALA A 67 -1.18 -10.91 9.03
C ALA A 67 -2.11 -10.14 9.99
N TYR A 68 -3.03 -9.32 9.46
CA TYR A 68 -4.03 -8.64 10.30
C TYR A 68 -4.99 -9.62 10.96
N SER A 69 -5.40 -10.68 10.27
CA SER A 69 -6.21 -11.75 10.88
C SER A 69 -5.45 -12.37 12.07
N LYS A 70 -4.18 -12.75 11.88
CA LYS A 70 -3.32 -13.28 12.95
C LYS A 70 -3.15 -12.31 14.12
N SER A 71 -2.99 -11.02 13.86
CA SER A 71 -2.88 -10.02 14.92
C SER A 71 -4.11 -9.98 15.82
N ALA A 72 -5.30 -10.35 15.35
CA ALA A 72 -6.52 -10.25 16.13
C ALA A 72 -6.68 -11.30 17.24
N TYR A 73 -5.95 -12.41 17.19
CA TYR A 73 -6.08 -13.53 18.15
C TYR A 73 -4.76 -13.96 18.81
N ARG A 74 -3.64 -13.28 18.52
CA ARG A 74 -2.35 -13.57 19.14
C ARG A 74 -2.08 -12.67 20.36
N GLU A 75 -1.32 -13.20 21.30
CA GLU A 75 -0.95 -12.51 22.54
C GLU A 75 0.03 -11.35 22.30
N ASN A 76 0.18 -10.49 23.31
CA ASN A 76 0.77 -9.15 23.24
C ASN A 76 2.16 -9.07 22.57
N SER A 77 3.02 -10.08 22.74
CA SER A 77 4.37 -10.09 22.15
C SER A 77 4.34 -10.33 20.64
N GLU A 78 3.44 -11.17 20.16
CA GLU A 78 3.29 -11.49 18.74
C GLU A 78 2.45 -10.46 17.98
N TYR A 79 1.50 -9.80 18.67
CA TYR A 79 0.61 -8.79 18.08
C TYR A 79 1.36 -7.76 17.22
N PHE A 80 2.39 -7.14 17.79
CA PHE A 80 3.13 -6.06 17.12
C PHE A 80 3.91 -6.54 15.90
N MET A 81 4.36 -7.79 15.89
CA MET A 81 5.07 -8.36 14.74
C MET A 81 4.10 -8.57 13.57
N TRP A 82 2.93 -9.14 13.85
CA TRP A 82 1.90 -9.37 12.83
C TRP A 82 1.28 -8.06 12.32
N ASP A 83 1.03 -7.08 13.18
CA ASP A 83 0.55 -5.75 12.75
C ASP A 83 1.56 -5.04 11.85
N ARG A 84 2.86 -5.08 12.18
CA ARG A 84 3.91 -4.50 11.35
C ARG A 84 4.03 -5.18 9.99
N LEU A 85 3.99 -6.52 9.96
CA LEU A 85 4.01 -7.28 8.70
C LEU A 85 2.78 -6.94 7.84
N GLY A 86 1.60 -6.89 8.46
CA GLY A 86 0.36 -6.50 7.80
C GLY A 86 0.46 -5.12 7.19
N TRP A 87 0.97 -4.15 7.96
CA TRP A 87 1.18 -2.78 7.49
C TRP A 87 2.19 -2.70 6.34
N PHE A 88 3.32 -3.39 6.44
CA PHE A 88 4.35 -3.39 5.40
C PHE A 88 3.84 -3.99 4.10
N ALA A 89 3.23 -5.18 4.16
CA ALA A 89 2.71 -5.87 3.00
C ALA A 89 1.57 -5.08 2.32
N HIS A 90 0.67 -4.47 3.11
CA HIS A 90 -0.35 -3.57 2.58
C HIS A 90 0.27 -2.39 1.85
N THR A 91 1.21 -1.71 2.51
CA THR A 91 1.87 -0.51 1.98
C THR A 91 2.56 -0.79 0.66
N LEU A 92 3.32 -1.89 0.59
CA LEU A 92 4.03 -2.28 -0.62
C LEU A 92 3.05 -2.67 -1.74
N GLY A 93 2.06 -3.51 -1.43
CA GLY A 93 1.06 -3.96 -2.41
C GLY A 93 0.23 -2.80 -2.97
N TYR A 94 -0.26 -1.92 -2.10
CA TYR A 94 -1.02 -0.73 -2.49
C TYR A 94 -0.17 0.22 -3.35
N SER A 95 1.08 0.46 -2.98
CA SER A 95 1.98 1.30 -3.77
C SER A 95 2.25 0.70 -5.15
N MET A 96 2.42 -0.62 -5.26
CA MET A 96 2.57 -1.31 -6.54
C MET A 96 1.33 -1.15 -7.44
N ILE A 97 0.11 -1.15 -6.87
CA ILE A 97 -1.11 -0.87 -7.63
C ILE A 97 -1.05 0.54 -8.20
N LEU A 98 -0.80 1.55 -7.37
CA LEU A 98 -0.74 2.94 -7.81
C LEU A 98 0.35 3.16 -8.87
N ASN A 99 1.53 2.61 -8.65
CA ASN A 99 2.63 2.66 -9.60
C ASN A 99 2.26 2.00 -10.94
N SER A 100 1.61 0.83 -10.90
CA SER A 100 1.19 0.15 -12.12
C SER A 100 0.15 0.96 -12.91
N ILE A 101 -0.80 1.61 -12.23
CA ILE A 101 -1.77 2.52 -12.86
C ILE A 101 -1.04 3.68 -13.53
N PHE A 102 -0.08 4.30 -12.85
CA PHE A 102 0.76 5.34 -13.43
C PHE A 102 1.46 4.86 -14.71
N LEU A 103 2.12 3.70 -14.66
CA LEU A 103 2.84 3.15 -15.82
C LEU A 103 1.90 2.81 -16.98
N ILE A 104 0.72 2.26 -16.68
CA ILE A 104 -0.30 1.98 -17.69
C ILE A 104 -0.72 3.29 -18.37
N LEU A 105 -1.05 4.33 -17.59
CA LEU A 105 -1.43 5.64 -18.12
C LEU A 105 -0.30 6.28 -18.95
N TYR A 106 0.93 6.20 -18.45
CA TYR A 106 2.10 6.82 -19.09
C TYR A 106 2.39 6.20 -20.45
N PHE A 107 2.47 4.86 -20.52
CA PHE A 107 2.87 4.17 -21.74
C PHE A 107 1.72 3.93 -22.74
N ASN A 108 0.46 3.89 -22.31
CA ASN A 108 -0.64 3.45 -23.17
C ASN A 108 -1.73 4.51 -23.42
N PHE A 109 -1.74 5.60 -22.66
CA PHE A 109 -2.79 6.62 -22.75
C PHE A 109 -2.22 8.02 -22.96
N ASP A 110 -2.02 8.77 -21.89
CA ASP A 110 -1.62 10.17 -21.93
C ASP A 110 -0.62 10.48 -20.81
N HIS A 111 0.52 11.05 -21.20
CA HIS A 111 1.64 11.31 -20.29
C HIS A 111 1.29 12.40 -19.26
N PHE A 112 0.54 13.42 -19.68
CA PHE A 112 0.13 14.50 -18.80
C PHE A 112 -0.84 13.98 -17.73
N VAL A 113 -1.80 13.14 -18.12
CA VAL A 113 -2.72 12.48 -17.17
C VAL A 113 -1.95 11.60 -16.18
N ALA A 114 -0.97 10.83 -16.65
CA ALA A 114 -0.13 10.00 -15.79
C ALA A 114 0.66 10.85 -14.77
N LEU A 115 1.30 11.94 -15.21
CA LEU A 115 2.05 12.83 -14.32
C LEU A 115 1.15 13.53 -13.30
N MET A 116 -0.06 13.95 -13.72
CA MET A 116 -1.06 14.52 -12.82
C MET A 116 -1.48 13.50 -11.75
N PHE A 117 -1.75 12.25 -12.15
CA PHE A 117 -2.07 11.16 -11.24
C PHE A 117 -0.96 10.96 -10.20
N LEU A 118 0.29 10.78 -10.64
CA LEU A 118 1.42 10.58 -9.74
C LEU A 118 1.63 11.77 -8.80
N SER A 119 1.52 13.00 -9.33
CA SER A 119 1.69 14.22 -8.54
C SER A 119 0.64 14.33 -7.44
N ILE A 120 -0.63 14.10 -7.76
CA ILE A 120 -1.72 14.11 -6.78
C ILE A 120 -1.49 13.02 -5.73
N THR A 121 -1.12 11.81 -6.14
CA THR A 121 -0.83 10.71 -5.22
C THR A 121 0.28 11.07 -4.23
N ILE A 122 1.39 11.64 -4.70
CA ILE A 122 2.51 12.06 -3.84
C ILE A 122 2.07 13.19 -2.90
N VAL A 123 1.38 14.21 -3.42
CA VAL A 123 0.88 15.34 -2.60
C VAL A 123 -0.04 14.85 -1.49
N LEU A 124 -0.97 13.94 -1.77
CA LEU A 124 -1.86 13.39 -0.75
C LEU A 124 -1.09 12.62 0.33
N HIS A 125 -0.06 11.85 -0.02
CA HIS A 125 0.78 11.16 0.97
C HIS A 125 1.59 12.12 1.83
N ILE A 126 2.11 13.20 1.24
CA ILE A 126 2.81 14.25 1.97
C ILE A 126 1.83 14.95 2.94
N LEU A 127 0.67 15.39 2.45
CA LEU A 127 -0.36 16.04 3.28
C LEU A 127 -0.79 15.16 4.44
N TYR A 128 -1.06 13.87 4.19
CA TYR A 128 -1.39 12.92 5.23
C TYR A 128 -0.28 12.82 6.29
N SER A 129 0.99 12.73 5.85
CA SER A 129 2.14 12.66 6.75
C SER A 129 2.33 13.95 7.56
N VAL A 130 2.08 15.11 6.97
CA VAL A 130 2.13 16.42 7.65
C VAL A 130 1.03 16.54 8.70
N ILE A 131 -0.22 16.15 8.38
CA ILE A 131 -1.33 16.16 9.34
C ILE A 131 -1.00 15.25 10.53
N ASP A 132 -0.49 14.04 10.27
CA ASP A 132 -0.12 13.08 11.31
C ASP A 132 1.05 13.60 12.18
N TYR A 133 2.03 14.26 11.56
CA TYR A 133 3.10 14.99 12.26
C TYR A 133 2.55 16.04 13.23
N LEU A 134 1.61 16.88 12.76
CA LEU A 134 1.06 17.99 13.54
C LEU A 134 0.30 17.48 14.77
N LEU A 135 -0.37 16.32 14.65
CA LEU A 135 -1.14 15.71 15.73
C LEU A 135 -0.27 14.97 16.76
N LYS A 136 0.86 14.34 16.36
CA LYS A 136 1.68 13.50 17.26
C LYS A 136 3.19 13.69 17.08
N LYS A 137 3.70 14.81 17.59
CA LYS A 137 5.14 15.17 17.61
C LYS A 137 6.07 14.16 18.31
N SER A 138 5.58 13.22 19.10
CA SER A 138 6.43 12.22 19.77
C SER A 138 6.88 11.06 18.86
N ARG A 139 6.34 10.97 17.63
CA ARG A 139 6.60 9.85 16.69
C ARG A 139 7.31 10.27 15.40
N LEU A 140 8.08 11.36 15.45
CA LEU A 140 8.69 11.99 14.26
C LEU A 140 9.56 11.06 13.43
N LEU A 141 10.46 10.34 14.09
CA LEU A 141 11.38 9.43 13.41
C LEU A 141 10.61 8.31 12.71
N GLU A 142 9.66 7.67 13.39
CA GLU A 142 8.83 6.61 12.82
C GLU A 142 8.08 7.10 11.57
N LYS A 143 7.49 8.30 11.62
CA LYS A 143 6.71 8.87 10.51
C LYS A 143 7.58 9.31 9.33
N SER A 144 8.73 9.92 9.62
CA SER A 144 9.68 10.33 8.58
C SER A 144 10.23 9.11 7.83
N THR A 145 10.54 8.03 8.53
CA THR A 145 10.97 6.77 7.90
C THR A 145 9.86 6.17 7.03
N LYS A 146 8.60 6.21 7.46
CA LYS A 146 7.47 5.74 6.66
C LYS A 146 7.30 6.58 5.39
N LEU A 147 7.31 7.91 5.50
CA LEU A 147 7.22 8.80 4.35
C LEU A 147 8.37 8.58 3.37
N PHE A 148 9.60 8.49 3.87
CA PHE A 148 10.78 8.19 3.04
C PHE A 148 10.60 6.86 2.30
N PHE A 149 10.14 5.82 3.00
CA PHE A 149 9.87 4.51 2.41
C PHE A 149 8.80 4.59 1.29
N TYR A 150 7.71 5.34 1.50
CA TYR A 150 6.71 5.57 0.45
C TYR A 150 7.31 6.27 -0.76
N VAL A 151 8.00 7.39 -0.55
CA VAL A 151 8.62 8.17 -1.64
C VAL A 151 9.61 7.31 -2.41
N LEU A 152 10.40 6.49 -1.71
CA LEU A 152 11.33 5.55 -2.33
C LEU A 152 10.62 4.51 -3.19
N ILE A 153 9.52 3.91 -2.70
CA ILE A 153 8.75 2.94 -3.49
C ILE A 153 8.13 3.59 -4.73
N PHE A 154 7.56 4.79 -4.61
CA PHE A 154 7.02 5.52 -5.77
C PHE A 154 8.13 5.85 -6.78
N PHE A 155 9.29 6.29 -6.30
CA PHE A 155 10.42 6.56 -7.18
C PHE A 155 10.87 5.29 -7.91
N LEU A 156 11.10 4.20 -7.19
CA LEU A 156 11.59 2.93 -7.75
C LEU A 156 10.56 2.23 -8.65
N GLY A 157 9.26 2.35 -8.35
CA GLY A 157 8.21 1.65 -9.08
C GLY A 157 7.52 2.48 -10.17
N SER A 158 7.63 3.81 -10.14
CA SER A 158 7.07 4.69 -11.18
C SER A 158 8.13 5.38 -12.00
N ILE A 159 9.02 6.14 -11.37
CA ILE A 159 9.97 7.00 -12.10
C ILE A 159 11.08 6.18 -12.74
N LEU A 160 11.69 5.25 -11.99
CA LEU A 160 12.79 4.43 -12.50
C LEU A 160 12.39 3.59 -13.75
N PRO A 161 11.23 2.92 -13.81
CA PRO A 161 10.80 2.19 -15.01
C PRO A 161 10.49 3.07 -16.23
N VAL A 162 10.28 4.36 -16.04
CA VAL A 162 10.11 5.32 -17.16
C VAL A 162 11.47 5.75 -17.73
N LEU A 163 12.52 5.70 -16.90
CA LEU A 163 13.88 6.07 -17.29
C LEU A 163 14.69 4.92 -17.91
N LEU A 164 14.27 3.67 -17.69
CA LEU A 164 14.87 2.44 -18.21
C LEU A 164 14.17 1.98 -19.49
#